data_AF-D3BJI9-F1
#
_entry.id   AF-D3BJI9-F1
#
_cell.length_a   1.000
_cell.length_b   1.000
_cell.length_c   1.000
_cell.angle_alpha   90.00
_cell.angle_beta   90.00
_cell.angle_gamma   90.00
#
_symmetry.space_group_name_H-M   'P 1'
#
loop_
_entity.id
_entity.type
_entity.pdbx_description
1 polymer ?
#
loop_
_entity_poly.entity_id
_entity_poly.type
_entity_poly.pdbx_seq_one_letter_code
_entity_poly.pdbx_strand_id
1 'polypeptide(L)'
;MSHIKLTQVLIHNNPANFDTPLIFDISFECISPIKEELEWKVVYVGSADSEKNDQLLDSILLDPVSVGTYQFVFEVDPPDSSRIPKDDLLGVTVVFLICAYKGRDFIRLGYYVSNSYCDQELIDVGLSINYH
;
A
#
# COMPACT_ATOMS: atom_id res chain seq x y z
N MET A 1 -16.19 -9.30 18.72
CA MET A 1 -15.27 -10.17 17.95
C MET A 1 -15.24 -9.64 16.52
N SER A 2 -14.08 -9.59 15.87
CA SER A 2 -14.00 -9.13 14.48
C SER A 2 -14.75 -10.11 13.57
N HIS A 3 -15.57 -9.59 12.65
CA HIS A 3 -16.33 -10.41 11.70
C HIS A 3 -15.46 -10.92 10.54
N ILE A 4 -14.34 -10.24 10.28
CA ILE A 4 -13.36 -10.58 9.26
C ILE A 4 -12.01 -10.82 9.95
N LYS A 5 -11.33 -11.87 9.51
CA LYS A 5 -9.99 -12.24 9.92
C LYS A 5 -9.11 -12.33 8.68
N LEU A 6 -8.19 -11.38 8.54
CA LEU A 6 -7.17 -11.47 7.51
C LEU A 6 -6.24 -12.65 7.81
N THR A 7 -6.00 -13.50 6.82
CA THR A 7 -5.15 -14.69 6.96
C THR A 7 -3.79 -14.50 6.29
N GLN A 8 -3.75 -13.88 5.11
CA GLN A 8 -2.51 -13.68 4.37
C GLN A 8 -2.61 -12.46 3.45
N VAL A 9 -1.49 -11.76 3.27
CA VAL A 9 -1.29 -10.79 2.19
C VAL A 9 0.08 -11.05 1.58
N LEU A 10 0.11 -11.36 0.29
CA LEU A 10 1.34 -11.47 -0.49
C LEU A 10 1.46 -10.27 -1.41
N ILE A 11 2.67 -9.75 -1.54
CA ILE A 11 2.99 -8.68 -2.49
C ILE A 11 3.73 -9.33 -3.66
N HIS A 12 3.18 -9.18 -4.86
CA HIS A 12 3.80 -9.66 -6.08
C HIS A 12 4.70 -8.59 -6.71
N ASN A 13 5.59 -9.02 -7.61
CA ASN A 13 6.49 -8.15 -8.37
C ASN A 13 7.36 -7.23 -7.50
N ASN A 14 7.79 -7.67 -6.32
CA ASN A 14 8.67 -6.90 -5.42
C ASN A 14 10.08 -7.53 -5.38
N PRO A 15 11.18 -6.81 -5.69
CA PRO A 15 11.25 -5.38 -6.03
C PRO A 15 10.71 -5.05 -7.42
N ALA A 16 10.20 -3.81 -7.56
CA ALA A 16 9.54 -3.29 -8.75
C ALA A 16 10.04 -1.87 -9.09
N ASN A 17 9.79 -1.43 -10.32
CA ASN A 17 9.96 -0.03 -10.68
C ASN A 17 8.86 0.83 -10.04
N PHE A 18 9.15 2.09 -9.74
CA PHE A 18 8.19 2.99 -9.10
C PHE A 18 6.87 3.13 -9.88
N ASP A 19 6.96 3.16 -11.22
CA ASP A 19 5.80 3.32 -12.11
C ASP A 19 5.08 2.00 -12.44
N THR A 20 5.36 0.92 -11.69
CA THR A 20 4.67 -0.37 -11.90
C THR A 20 3.52 -0.54 -10.90
N PRO A 21 2.40 -1.17 -11.31
CA PRO A 21 1.28 -1.43 -10.41
C PRO A 21 1.69 -2.24 -9.18
N LEU A 22 1.09 -1.91 -8.04
CA LEU A 22 1.22 -2.70 -6.81
C LEU A 22 0.18 -3.82 -6.84
N ILE A 23 0.62 -5.05 -6.60
CA ILE A 23 -0.24 -6.23 -6.70
C ILE A 23 -0.26 -6.95 -5.36
N PHE A 24 -1.42 -6.92 -4.70
CA PHE A 24 -1.67 -7.58 -3.42
C PHE A 24 -2.55 -8.82 -3.62
N ASP A 25 -2.06 -10.00 -3.28
CA ASP A 25 -2.91 -11.19 -3.16
C ASP A 25 -3.36 -11.32 -1.70
N ILE A 26 -4.66 -11.07 -1.49
CA ILE A 26 -5.28 -10.90 -0.18
C ILE A 26 -6.14 -12.12 0.09
N SER A 27 -5.88 -12.79 1.21
CA SER A 27 -6.71 -13.87 1.74
C SER A 27 -7.28 -13.50 3.10
N PHE A 28 -8.58 -13.71 3.27
CA PHE A 28 -9.28 -13.45 4.52
C PHE A 28 -10.41 -14.46 4.76
N GLU A 29 -10.79 -14.60 6.03
CA GLU A 29 -11.90 -15.43 6.49
C GLU A 29 -13.00 -14.53 7.04
N CYS A 30 -14.22 -14.72 6.54
CA CYS A 30 -15.43 -14.09 7.05
C CYS A 30 -16.09 -15.04 8.05
N ILE A 31 -16.09 -14.67 9.33
CA ILE A 31 -16.58 -15.49 10.44
C ILE A 31 -18.10 -15.33 10.62
N SER A 32 -18.67 -14.22 10.14
CA SER A 32 -20.11 -13.96 10.18
C SER A 32 -20.53 -13.05 9.03
N PRO A 33 -21.76 -13.17 8.51
CA PRO A 33 -22.19 -12.44 7.33
C PRO A 33 -22.06 -10.93 7.46
N ILE A 34 -21.44 -10.30 6.45
CA ILE A 34 -21.34 -8.86 6.30
C ILE A 34 -22.49 -8.41 5.41
N LYS A 35 -23.38 -7.58 5.95
CA LYS A 35 -24.65 -7.21 5.28
C LYS A 35 -24.51 -6.04 4.31
N GLU A 36 -23.45 -5.27 4.44
CA GLU A 36 -23.18 -4.09 3.63
C GLU A 36 -21.81 -4.22 2.97
N GLU A 37 -21.48 -3.29 2.10
CA GLU A 37 -20.27 -3.35 1.32
C GLU A 37 -19.03 -3.32 2.21
N LEU A 38 -18.06 -4.14 1.83
CA LEU A 38 -16.73 -4.17 2.42
C LEU A 38 -15.78 -3.44 1.48
N GLU A 39 -15.17 -2.37 1.97
CA GLU A 39 -14.26 -1.56 1.17
C GLU A 39 -12.82 -2.00 1.44
N TRP A 40 -12.07 -2.31 0.38
CA TRP A 40 -10.62 -2.41 0.43
C TRP A 40 -10.03 -1.21 -0.31
N LYS A 41 -9.02 -0.60 0.28
CA LYS A 41 -8.35 0.56 -0.32
C LYS A 41 -6.85 0.53 -0.07
N VAL A 42 -6.10 1.03 -1.04
CA VAL A 42 -4.65 1.17 -0.94
C VAL A 42 -4.31 2.66 -0.87
N VAL A 43 -3.57 3.05 0.16
CA VAL A 43 -3.13 4.43 0.37
C VAL A 43 -1.62 4.48 0.41
N TYR A 44 -1.03 5.30 -0.45
CA TYR A 44 0.39 5.60 -0.44
C TYR A 44 0.65 6.85 0.39
N VAL A 45 1.60 6.77 1.34
CA VAL A 45 2.00 7.94 2.13
C VAL A 45 2.98 8.78 1.31
N GLY A 46 2.58 9.98 0.94
CA GLY A 46 3.41 10.85 0.10
C GLY A 46 4.50 11.58 0.87
N SER A 47 4.33 11.78 2.18
CA SER A 47 5.32 12.43 3.04
C SER A 47 5.10 12.01 4.48
N ALA A 48 6.18 11.74 5.22
CA ALA A 48 6.08 11.35 6.63
C ALA A 48 5.53 12.49 7.52
N ASP A 49 5.69 13.74 7.09
CA ASP A 49 5.33 14.93 7.86
C ASP A 49 3.88 15.39 7.60
N SER A 50 3.22 14.90 6.55
CA SER A 50 1.88 15.36 6.20
C SER A 50 1.04 14.37 5.40
N GLU A 51 -0.18 14.12 5.92
CA GLU A 51 -1.23 13.37 5.22
C GLU A 51 -1.78 14.08 3.97
N LYS A 52 -1.42 15.35 3.73
CA LYS A 52 -1.89 16.11 2.55
C LYS A 52 -1.39 15.52 1.23
N ASN A 53 -0.25 14.84 1.28
CA ASN A 53 0.36 14.20 0.12
C ASN A 53 -0.03 12.72 0.02
N ASP A 54 -0.86 12.21 0.93
CA ASP A 54 -1.35 10.84 0.86
C ASP A 54 -2.23 10.66 -0.36
N GLN A 55 -2.01 9.55 -1.04
CA GLN A 55 -2.70 9.22 -2.27
C GLN A 55 -3.49 7.95 -2.06
N LEU A 56 -4.81 8.06 -2.13
CA LEU A 56 -5.67 6.90 -2.37
C LEU A 56 -5.39 6.41 -3.79
N LEU A 57 -4.70 5.28 -3.92
CA LEU A 57 -4.31 4.72 -5.22
C LEU A 57 -5.53 4.09 -5.89
N ASP A 58 -6.22 3.23 -5.17
CA ASP A 58 -7.48 2.65 -5.63
C ASP A 58 -8.32 2.15 -4.44
N SER A 59 -9.61 1.93 -4.71
CA SER A 59 -10.55 1.31 -3.78
C SER A 59 -11.54 0.42 -4.50
N ILE A 60 -11.75 -0.76 -3.92
CA ILE A 60 -12.77 -1.71 -4.36
C ILE A 60 -13.82 -1.92 -3.27
N LEU A 61 -15.06 -2.09 -3.72
CA LEU A 61 -16.19 -2.45 -2.87
C LEU A 61 -16.55 -3.90 -3.17
N LEU A 62 -16.55 -4.73 -2.15
CA LEU A 62 -17.09 -6.08 -2.22
C LEU A 62 -18.54 -6.05 -1.75
N ASP A 63 -19.43 -6.63 -2.55
CA ASP A 63 -20.81 -6.91 -2.19
C ASP A 63 -20.93 -7.66 -0.86
N PRO A 64 -22.13 -7.71 -0.23
CA PRO A 64 -22.35 -8.41 1.03
C PRO A 64 -21.69 -9.80 1.10
N VAL A 65 -20.73 -9.93 2.02
CA VAL A 65 -19.85 -11.09 2.13
C VAL A 65 -20.47 -12.15 3.05
N SER A 66 -20.63 -13.37 2.53
CA SER A 66 -21.12 -14.52 3.31
C SER A 66 -20.01 -15.11 4.20
N VAL A 67 -20.36 -16.05 5.08
CA VAL A 67 -19.36 -16.77 5.87
C VAL A 67 -18.53 -17.67 4.95
N GLY A 68 -17.21 -17.63 5.10
CA GLY A 68 -16.29 -18.46 4.30
C GLY A 68 -14.90 -17.86 4.16
N THR A 69 -14.06 -18.54 3.39
CA THR A 69 -12.71 -18.07 3.05
C THR A 69 -12.72 -17.44 1.67
N TYR A 70 -12.08 -16.29 1.56
CA TYR A 70 -12.01 -15.48 0.35
C TYR A 70 -10.55 -15.20 0.01
N GLN A 71 -10.28 -15.18 -1.30
CA GLN A 71 -9.00 -14.78 -1.85
C GLN A 71 -9.24 -13.98 -3.13
N PHE A 72 -8.55 -12.86 -3.27
CA PHE A 72 -8.58 -12.06 -4.49
C PHE A 72 -7.25 -11.31 -4.67
N VAL A 73 -6.95 -10.97 -5.92
CA VAL A 73 -5.81 -10.14 -6.28
C VAL A 73 -6.30 -8.70 -6.45
N PHE A 74 -5.67 -7.79 -5.74
CA PHE A 74 -5.89 -6.35 -5.83
C PHE A 74 -4.69 -5.70 -6.50
N GLU A 75 -4.83 -5.38 -7.78
CA GLU A 75 -3.87 -4.60 -8.55
C GLU A 75 -4.28 -3.13 -8.50
N VAL A 76 -3.35 -2.26 -8.10
CA VAL A 76 -3.58 -0.81 -8.01
C VAL A 76 -2.51 -0.05 -8.78
N ASP A 77 -2.92 1.05 -9.38
CA ASP A 77 -2.01 1.95 -10.09
C ASP A 77 -0.93 2.51 -9.15
N PRO A 78 0.28 2.79 -9.67
CA PRO A 78 1.34 3.40 -8.88
C PRO A 78 0.96 4.81 -8.39
N PRO A 79 1.59 5.31 -7.32
CA PRO A 79 1.40 6.70 -6.87
C PRO A 79 1.86 7.71 -7.93
N ASP A 80 1.20 8.87 -7.96
CA ASP A 80 1.63 9.99 -8.81
C ASP A 80 2.86 10.66 -8.19
N SER A 81 4.02 10.46 -8.82
CA SER A 81 5.30 11.04 -8.38
C SER A 81 5.31 12.57 -8.38
N SER A 82 4.47 13.22 -9.19
CA SER A 82 4.40 14.69 -9.25
C SER A 82 3.77 15.33 -8.01
N ARG A 83 2.99 14.55 -7.26
CA ARG A 83 2.33 14.95 -6.01
C ARG A 83 3.15 14.64 -4.76
N ILE A 84 4.30 13.99 -4.92
CA ILE A 84 5.21 13.62 -3.84
C ILE A 84 6.33 14.67 -3.76
N PRO A 85 6.63 15.22 -2.56
CA PRO A 85 7.80 16.08 -2.38
C PRO A 85 9.07 15.37 -2.84
N LYS A 86 9.95 16.06 -3.58
CA LYS A 86 11.17 15.44 -4.14
C LYS A 86 12.08 14.82 -3.08
N ASP A 87 12.11 15.41 -1.89
CA ASP A 87 12.91 14.92 -0.76
C ASP A 87 12.32 13.65 -0.14
N ASP A 88 11.02 13.40 -0.31
CA ASP A 88 10.30 12.21 0.19
C ASP A 88 10.12 11.12 -0.89
N LEU A 89 10.45 11.42 -2.15
CA LEU A 89 10.32 10.46 -3.25
C LEU A 89 11.31 9.30 -3.10
N LEU A 90 12.50 9.57 -2.55
CA LEU A 90 13.55 8.60 -2.29
C LEU A 90 13.63 8.27 -0.81
N GLY A 91 14.11 7.08 -0.49
CA GLY A 91 14.20 6.60 0.88
C GLY A 91 12.99 5.77 1.26
N VAL A 92 12.62 5.80 2.55
CA VAL A 92 11.60 4.90 3.09
C VAL A 92 10.28 5.64 3.26
N THR A 93 9.23 5.07 2.70
CA THR A 93 7.83 5.50 2.89
C THR A 93 6.96 4.31 3.28
N VAL A 94 5.65 4.53 3.40
CA VAL A 94 4.67 3.53 3.83
C VAL A 94 3.52 3.41 2.83
N VAL A 95 3.13 2.18 2.53
CA VAL A 95 1.88 1.88 1.84
C VAL A 95 0.93 1.19 2.80
N PHE A 96 -0.31 1.67 2.85
CA PHE A 96 -1.37 1.10 3.66
C PHE A 96 -2.35 0.31 2.80
N LEU A 97 -2.53 -0.97 3.12
CA LEU A 97 -3.71 -1.73 2.72
C LEU A 97 -4.73 -1.64 3.84
N ILE A 98 -5.89 -1.06 3.55
CA ILE A 98 -6.93 -0.80 4.53
C ILE A 98 -8.19 -1.55 4.13
N CYS A 99 -8.82 -2.19 5.12
CA CYS A 99 -10.17 -2.72 4.99
C CYS A 99 -11.11 -1.90 5.90
N ALA A 100 -12.17 -1.39 5.30
CA ALA A 100 -13.17 -0.56 5.96
C ALA A 100 -14.58 -1.17 5.82
N TYR A 101 -15.38 -1.03 6.87
CA TYR A 101 -16.77 -1.48 6.90
C TYR A 101 -17.64 -0.34 7.40
N LYS A 102 -18.66 0.04 6.62
CA LYS A 102 -19.54 1.21 6.89
C LYS A 102 -18.75 2.50 7.09
N GLY A 103 -17.72 2.72 6.27
CA GLY A 103 -16.85 3.89 6.33
C GLY A 103 -15.92 3.95 7.55
N ARG A 104 -15.76 2.83 8.29
CA ARG A 104 -14.84 2.73 9.42
C ARG A 104 -13.73 1.75 9.11
N ASP A 105 -12.50 2.25 9.12
CA ASP A 105 -11.30 1.44 8.97
C ASP A 105 -11.16 0.50 10.18
N PHE A 106 -11.07 -0.81 9.92
CA PHE A 106 -10.96 -1.80 11.00
C PHE A 106 -9.75 -2.73 10.82
N ILE A 107 -9.20 -2.84 9.61
CA ILE A 107 -7.87 -3.43 9.35
C ILE A 107 -7.04 -2.37 8.65
N ARG A 108 -5.80 -2.17 9.12
CA ARG A 108 -4.79 -1.33 8.48
C ARG A 108 -3.44 -2.04 8.54
N LEU A 109 -2.94 -2.45 7.38
CA LEU A 109 -1.63 -3.05 7.21
C LEU A 109 -0.70 -2.02 6.59
N GLY A 110 0.39 -1.68 7.28
CA GLY A 110 1.43 -0.80 6.76
C GLY A 110 2.63 -1.60 6.28
N TYR A 111 3.06 -1.37 5.03
CA TYR A 111 4.30 -1.88 4.48
C TYR A 111 5.29 -0.74 4.30
N TYR A 112 6.50 -0.91 4.82
CA TYR A 112 7.59 0.00 4.47
C TYR A 112 8.04 -0.28 3.04
N VAL A 113 8.10 0.77 2.24
CA VAL A 113 8.57 0.75 0.86
C VAL A 113 9.84 1.58 0.79
N SER A 114 10.91 1.00 0.27
CA SER A 114 12.19 1.69 0.09
C SER A 114 12.38 2.01 -1.39
N ASN A 115 12.34 3.29 -1.73
CA ASN A 115 12.60 3.79 -3.08
C ASN A 115 14.07 4.18 -3.21
N SER A 116 14.74 3.65 -4.22
CA SER A 116 16.14 3.97 -4.53
C SER A 116 16.35 4.06 -6.02
N TYR A 117 17.30 4.88 -6.47
CA TYR A 117 17.73 4.86 -7.86
C TYR A 117 18.35 3.52 -8.21
N CYS A 118 18.06 3.04 -9.43
CA CYS A 118 18.62 1.80 -9.95
C CYS A 118 20.07 1.98 -10.43
N ASP A 119 20.48 3.22 -10.75
CA ASP A 119 21.81 3.55 -11.25
C ASP A 119 22.76 4.01 -10.14
N GLN A 120 23.90 3.33 -10.03
CA GLN A 120 24.94 3.61 -9.04
C GLN A 120 25.64 4.97 -9.25
N GLU A 121 25.67 5.51 -10.48
CA GLU A 121 26.29 6.81 -10.76
C GLU A 121 25.51 8.00 -10.16
N LEU A 122 24.21 7.86 -9.90
CA LEU A 122 23.39 8.89 -9.24
C LEU A 122 23.56 8.89 -7.71
N ILE A 123 24.05 7.78 -7.14
CA ILE A 123 24.35 7.65 -5.70
C ILE A 123 25.64 8.44 -5.36
N ASP A 124 26.57 8.57 -6.32
CA ASP A 124 27.93 9.05 -6.10
C ASP A 124 28.15 10.57 -6.32
N VAL A 125 27.11 11.32 -6.72
CA VAL A 125 27.20 12.78 -6.91
C VAL A 125 27.11 13.55 -5.58
N GLY A 126 26.88 12.85 -4.46
CA GLY A 126 26.50 13.47 -3.18
C GLY A 126 27.56 13.58 -2.08
N LEU A 127 28.63 12.75 -2.05
CA LEU A 127 29.56 12.76 -0.91
C LEU A 127 30.99 12.34 -1.29
N SER A 128 31.74 13.26 -1.90
CA SER A 128 33.21 13.19 -1.86
C SER A 128 33.71 13.78 -0.53
N ILE A 129 33.75 12.98 0.54
CA ILE A 129 34.59 13.30 1.71
C ILE A 129 35.87 12.50 1.59
N ASN A 130 36.90 13.14 1.03
CA ASN A 130 38.27 12.66 1.12
C ASN A 130 38.76 12.83 2.57
N TYR A 131 39.17 11.75 3.22
CA TYR A 131 40.04 11.83 4.39
C TYR A 131 41.47 11.50 3.95
N HIS A 132 42.38 12.46 4.19
CA HIS A 132 43.82 12.21 4.30
C HIS A 132 44.14 11.54 5.63
#